data_AF-A0A0B7I254-F1
#
_entry.id   AF-A0A0B7I254-F1
#
_cell.length_a   1.000
_cell.length_b   1.000
_cell.length_c   1.000
_cell.angle_alpha   90.00
_cell.angle_beta   90.00
_cell.angle_gamma   90.00
#
_symmetry.space_group_name_H-M   'P 1'
#
loop_
_entity.id
_entity.type
_entity.pdbx_description
1 polymer ?
#
loop_
_entity_poly.entity_id
_entity_poly.type
_entity_poly.pdbx_seq_one_letter_code
_entity_poly.pdbx_strand_id
1 'polypeptide(L)'
;MQEYPKMKIDVRSHTDSRGSDSYNMALSDRRVKSTIKWLIANGISADRLTGRGYGESQLTNHCSNGVDCSKEEHQANRRSEFIIVSME
;
A
#
# COMPACT_ATOMS: atom_id res chain seq x y z
N MET A 1 -9.18 -3.61 -14.42
CA MET A 1 -9.53 -4.97 -13.93
C MET A 1 -10.79 -5.58 -14.60
N GLN A 2 -11.60 -4.78 -15.30
CA GLN A 2 -12.75 -5.30 -16.07
C GLN A 2 -12.32 -5.93 -17.40
N GLU A 3 -11.34 -5.34 -18.08
CA GLU A 3 -10.76 -5.87 -19.32
C GLU A 3 -10.07 -7.24 -19.14
N TYR A 4 -9.49 -7.49 -17.96
CA TYR A 4 -8.87 -8.76 -17.60
C TYR A 4 -9.62 -9.38 -16.42
N PRO A 5 -10.73 -10.12 -16.64
CA PRO A 5 -11.60 -10.63 -15.57
C PRO A 5 -10.94 -11.62 -14.61
N LYS A 6 -9.89 -12.30 -15.06
CA LYS A 6 -9.15 -13.28 -14.24
C LYS A 6 -7.98 -12.68 -13.48
N MET A 7 -7.59 -11.44 -13.81
CA MET A 7 -6.45 -10.79 -13.19
C MET A 7 -6.66 -10.64 -11.67
N LYS A 8 -5.68 -11.08 -10.89
CA LYS A 8 -5.63 -10.93 -9.44
C LYS A 8 -4.54 -9.95 -9.06
N ILE A 9 -4.79 -9.13 -8.04
CA ILE A 9 -3.82 -8.15 -7.56
C ILE A 9 -3.58 -8.25 -6.05
N ASP A 10 -2.34 -7.96 -5.67
CA ASP A 10 -1.91 -7.72 -4.29
C ASP A 10 -1.65 -6.22 -4.11
N VAL A 11 -2.42 -5.58 -3.23
CA VAL A 11 -2.31 -4.16 -2.91
C VAL A 11 -1.43 -4.00 -1.68
N ARG A 12 -0.34 -3.26 -1.80
CA ARG A 12 0.56 -2.96 -0.67
C ARG A 12 0.52 -1.49 -0.36
N SER A 13 0.45 -1.12 0.93
CA SER A 13 0.51 0.27 1.33
C SER A 13 1.64 0.51 2.32
N HIS A 14 2.29 1.66 2.16
CA HIS A 14 3.48 2.05 2.90
C HIS A 14 3.31 3.46 3.49
N THR A 15 4.09 3.75 4.52
CA THR A 15 4.21 5.07 5.14
C THR A 15 5.64 5.58 5.00
N ASP A 16 5.82 6.86 5.30
CA ASP A 16 7.16 7.36 5.66
C ASP A 16 7.48 7.01 7.12
N SER A 17 8.71 7.33 7.54
CA SER A 17 9.28 7.06 8.86
C SER A 17 8.77 7.97 9.98
N ARG A 18 7.88 8.93 9.70
CA ARG A 18 7.45 9.88 10.73
C ARG A 18 6.30 9.30 11.52
N GLY A 19 6.45 9.28 12.84
CA GLY A 19 5.52 8.64 13.77
C GLY A 19 6.11 7.36 14.34
N SER A 20 5.36 6.66 15.18
CA SER A 20 5.80 5.35 15.70
C SER A 20 5.51 4.25 14.69
N ASP A 21 6.34 3.20 14.66
CA ASP A 21 6.18 2.01 13.82
C ASP A 21 4.76 1.40 13.94
N SER A 22 4.22 1.32 15.16
CA SER A 22 2.89 0.76 15.42
C SER A 22 1.77 1.57 14.78
N TYR A 23 1.86 2.90 14.89
CA TYR A 23 0.95 3.82 14.22
C TYR A 23 1.06 3.71 12.70
N ASN A 24 2.27 3.66 12.17
CA ASN A 24 2.53 3.55 10.74
C ASN A 24 2.04 2.23 10.16
N MET A 25 2.21 1.13 10.90
CA MET A 25 1.62 -0.17 10.57
C MET A 25 0.09 -0.07 10.49
N ALA A 26 -0.57 0.45 11.53
CA ALA A 26 -2.02 0.61 11.56
C ALA A 26 -2.53 1.56 10.46
N LEU A 27 -1.80 2.63 10.16
CA LEU A 27 -2.14 3.59 9.10
C LEU A 27 -2.09 2.92 7.72
N SER A 28 -1.02 2.21 7.42
CA SER A 28 -0.89 1.50 6.15
C SER A 28 -1.94 0.40 5.96
N ASP A 29 -2.30 -0.32 7.03
CA ASP A 29 -3.35 -1.34 7.01
C ASP A 29 -4.73 -0.72 6.72
N ARG A 30 -5.07 0.41 7.39
CA ARG A 30 -6.29 1.17 7.07
C ARG A 30 -6.33 1.64 5.62
N ARG A 31 -5.20 2.09 5.08
CA ARG A 31 -5.11 2.53 3.67
C ARG A 31 -5.39 1.37 2.71
N VAL A 32 -4.74 0.23 2.89
CA VAL A 32 -4.96 -0.96 2.06
C VAL A 32 -6.42 -1.42 2.12
N LYS A 33 -7.01 -1.46 3.31
CA LYS A 33 -8.42 -1.84 3.51
C LYS A 33 -9.37 -0.88 2.79
N SER A 34 -9.09 0.43 2.87
CA SER A 34 -9.87 1.44 2.15
C SER A 34 -9.79 1.27 0.64
N THR A 35 -8.60 1.01 0.10
CA THR A 35 -8.38 0.79 -1.34
C THR A 35 -9.13 -0.46 -1.81
N ILE A 36 -8.99 -1.58 -1.12
CA ILE A 36 -9.71 -2.83 -1.45
C ILE A 36 -11.22 -2.61 -1.37
N LYS A 37 -11.72 -1.97 -0.31
CA LYS A 37 -13.14 -1.66 -0.15
C LYS A 37 -13.67 -0.83 -1.32
N TRP A 38 -12.90 0.16 -1.78
CA TRP A 38 -13.28 0.99 -2.92
C TRP A 38 -13.32 0.18 -4.22
N LEU A 39 -12.33 -0.70 -4.47
CA LEU A 39 -12.32 -1.57 -5.65
C LEU A 39 -13.53 -2.53 -5.67
N ILE A 40 -13.89 -3.09 -4.51
CA ILE A 40 -15.08 -3.94 -4.38
C ILE A 40 -16.36 -3.15 -4.66
N ALA A 41 -16.47 -1.95 -4.11
CA ALA A 41 -17.62 -1.07 -4.37
C ALA A 41 -17.75 -0.68 -5.86
N ASN A 42 -16.65 -0.73 -6.62
CA ASN A 42 -16.62 -0.49 -8.06
C ASN A 42 -16.70 -1.78 -8.90
N GLY A 43 -17.19 -2.87 -8.30
CA GLY A 43 -17.55 -4.11 -9.03
C GLY A 43 -16.40 -5.10 -9.22
N ILE A 44 -15.26 -4.94 -8.53
CA ILE A 44 -14.20 -5.94 -8.56
C ILE A 44 -14.45 -6.99 -7.47
N SER A 45 -14.51 -8.26 -7.85
CA SER A 45 -14.76 -9.34 -6.90
C SER A 45 -13.65 -9.45 -5.85
N ALA A 46 -14.02 -9.68 -4.58
CA ALA A 46 -13.10 -9.67 -3.45
C ALA A 46 -12.04 -10.80 -3.51
N ASP A 47 -12.36 -11.94 -4.12
CA ASP A 47 -11.44 -13.07 -4.31
C ASP A 47 -10.27 -12.74 -5.27
N ARG A 48 -10.39 -11.67 -6.04
CA ARG A 48 -9.34 -11.16 -6.94
C ARG A 48 -8.38 -10.19 -6.25
N LEU A 49 -8.64 -9.85 -4.99
CA LEU A 49 -7.96 -8.79 -4.27
C LEU A 49 -7.33 -9.35 -3.00
N THR A 50 -6.03 -9.16 -2.86
CA THR A 50 -5.32 -9.33 -1.60
C THR A 50 -4.64 -8.01 -1.24
N GLY A 51 -4.24 -7.85 0.01
CA GLY A 51 -3.43 -6.70 0.36
C GLY A 51 -2.99 -6.65 1.80
N ARG A 52 -1.93 -5.87 2.03
CA ARG A 52 -1.29 -5.73 3.34
C ARG A 52 -0.69 -4.34 3.53
N GLY A 53 -0.85 -3.79 4.74
CA GLY A 53 -0.08 -2.65 5.21
C GLY A 53 1.31 -3.06 5.71
N TYR A 54 2.34 -2.31 5.33
CA TYR A 54 3.73 -2.56 5.73
C TYR A 54 4.31 -1.46 6.65
N GLY A 55 3.53 -0.41 6.93
CA GLY A 55 4.04 0.78 7.60
C GLY A 55 5.28 1.31 6.90
N GLU A 56 6.31 1.60 7.70
CA GLU A 56 7.61 2.09 7.25
C GLU A 56 8.64 0.97 7.05
N SER A 57 8.26 -0.31 7.13
CA SER A 57 9.24 -1.41 7.09
C SER A 57 9.90 -1.63 5.72
N GLN A 58 9.44 -0.91 4.69
CA GLN A 58 9.91 -1.00 3.30
C GLN A 58 10.06 0.39 2.67
N LEU A 59 10.95 1.19 3.26
CA LEU A 59 11.36 2.48 2.70
C LEU A 59 12.12 2.28 1.38
N THR A 60 11.95 3.21 0.45
CA THR A 60 12.63 3.20 -0.86
C THR A 60 13.84 4.14 -0.90
N ASN A 61 14.10 4.85 0.20
CA ASN A 61 15.23 5.76 0.35
C ASN A 61 15.80 5.69 1.78
N HIS A 62 16.74 6.58 2.06
CA HIS A 62 17.48 6.63 3.32
C HIS A 62 16.73 7.25 4.50
N CYS A 63 15.49 7.70 4.30
CA CYS A 63 14.71 8.44 5.30
C CYS A 63 14.12 7.54 6.40
N SER A 64 14.98 6.87 7.15
CA SER A 64 14.62 6.06 8.33
C SER A 64 14.43 6.93 9.57
N ASN A 65 14.09 6.30 10.71
CA ASN A 65 13.79 6.99 11.96
C ASN A 65 14.98 7.82 12.44
N GLY A 66 14.74 9.13 12.66
CA GLY A 66 15.76 10.07 13.10
C GLY A 66 16.64 10.66 11.98
N VAL A 67 16.43 10.27 10.73
CA VAL A 67 17.11 10.87 9.58
C VAL A 67 16.34 12.09 9.11
N ASP A 68 17.03 13.24 9.00
CA ASP A 68 16.44 14.45 8.42
C ASP A 68 16.34 14.31 6.90
N CYS A 69 15.14 14.53 6.39
CA CYS A 69 14.80 14.35 4.98
C CYS A 69 13.83 15.41 4.52
N SER A 70 13.87 15.72 3.22
CA SER A 70 12.92 16.61 2.59
C SER A 70 11.50 16.04 2.59
N LYS A 71 10.52 16.91 2.36
CA LYS A 71 9.11 16.50 2.26
C LYS A 71 8.89 15.56 1.08
N GLU A 72 9.63 15.80 0.00
CA GLU A 72 9.63 15.06 -1.26
C GLU A 72 10.15 13.64 -1.04
N GLU A 73 11.24 13.48 -0.30
CA GLU A 73 11.78 12.16 0.04
C GLU A 73 10.83 11.36 0.93
N HIS A 74 10.23 11.99 1.93
CA HIS A 74 9.17 11.32 2.70
C HIS A 74 7.95 10.99 1.80
N GLN A 75 7.60 11.84 0.84
CA GLN A 75 6.48 11.58 -0.08
C GLN A 75 6.72 10.35 -0.95
N ALA A 76 7.96 10.07 -1.36
CA ALA A 76 8.29 8.87 -2.12
C ALA A 76 7.98 7.58 -1.34
N ASN A 77 8.09 7.59 -0.01
CA ASN A 77 7.73 6.45 0.84
C ASN A 77 6.22 6.31 1.06
N ARG A 78 5.46 7.41 1.05
CA ARG A 78 4.00 7.41 1.17
C ARG A 78 3.32 6.95 -0.13
N ARG A 79 3.38 5.65 -0.41
CA ARG A 79 2.92 5.04 -1.66
C ARG A 79 2.00 3.86 -1.43
N SER A 80 1.26 3.49 -2.48
CA SER A 80 0.59 2.19 -2.57
C SER A 80 0.99 1.53 -3.88
N GLU A 81 1.28 0.23 -3.81
CA GLU A 81 1.71 -0.59 -4.93
C GLU A 81 0.59 -1.54 -5.31
N PHE A 82 0.43 -1.77 -6.62
CA PHE A 82 -0.55 -2.69 -7.18
C PHE A 82 0.19 -3.76 -7.99
N ILE A 83 0.31 -4.94 -7.40
CA ILE A 83 1.11 -6.02 -7.97
C ILE A 83 0.16 -7.01 -8.63
N ILE A 84 0.37 -7.29 -9.91
CA ILE A 84 -0.35 -8.35 -10.61
C ILE A 84 0.25 -9.69 -10.16
N VAL A 85 -0.55 -10.53 -9.51
CA VAL A 85 -0.11 -11.83 -8.99
C VAL A 85 -0.53 -13.00 -9.89
N SER A 86 -1.59 -12.81 -10.68
CA SER A 86 -2.02 -13.75 -11.72
C SER A 86 -2.78 -13.00 -12.80
N MET A 87 -2.69 -13.48 -14.05
CA MET A 87 -3.54 -13.09 -15.18
C MET A 87 -4.49 -14.22 -15.63
N GLU A 88 -4.34 -15.40 -15.03
CA GLU A 88 -5.03 -16.64 -15.37
C GLU A 88 -6.09 -17.04 -14.34
#